data_AF-A0ABD1FJ94-F1
#
_entry.id   AF-A0ABD1FJ94-F1
#
_cell.length_a   1.000
_cell.length_b   1.000
_cell.length_c   1.000
_cell.angle_alpha   90.00
_cell.angle_beta   90.00
_cell.angle_gamma   90.00
#
_symmetry.space_group_name_H-M   'P 1'
#
loop_
_entity.id
_entity.type
_entity.pdbx_description
1 polymer ?
#
loop_
_entity_poly.entity_id
_entity_poly.type
_entity_poly.pdbx_seq_one_letter_code
_entity_poly.pdbx_strand_id
1 'polypeptide(L)' 'MEILKSGRLLDIDGYVACLRAAHQNMFTHKFGAETIDETFDLLKKKLRTFPVFANPSNDRSVVVVAILKHNNV' A
#
# COMPACT_ATOMS: atom_id res chain seq x y z
N MET A 1 -0.18 11.95 -8.30
CA MET A 1 -1.35 11.55 -9.11
C MET A 1 -1.00 10.60 -10.26
N GLU A 2 0.20 10.68 -10.84
CA GLU A 2 0.63 9.82 -11.97
C GLU A 2 0.77 8.32 -11.63
N ILE A 3 1.06 7.98 -10.37
CA ILE A 3 1.17 6.57 -9.92
C ILE A 3 -0.20 5.86 -9.92
N LEU A 4 -1.28 6.59 -9.61
CA LEU A 4 -2.66 6.08 -9.67
C LEU A 4 -3.13 5.86 -11.11
N LYS A 5 -2.62 6.64 -12.07
CA LYS A 5 -2.99 6.56 -13.49
C LYS A 5 -2.32 5.40 -14.23
N SER A 6 -1.16 4.94 -13.77
CA SER A 6 -0.33 3.95 -14.49
C SER A 6 -0.61 2.50 -14.09
N GLY A 7 -1.49 2.24 -13.13
CA GLY A 7 -1.72 0.89 -12.61
C GLY A 7 -0.51 0.29 -11.86
N ARG A 8 0.58 1.05 -11.64
CA ARG A 8 1.77 0.60 -10.88
C ARG A 8 1.46 0.20 -9.44
N LEU A 9 0.36 0.70 -8.86
CA LEU A 9 -0.14 0.23 -7.56
C LEU A 9 -0.60 -1.25 -7.57
N LEU A 10 -0.86 -1.80 -8.76
CA LEU A 10 -1.34 -3.17 -8.95
C LEU A 10 -0.20 -4.20 -9.01
N ASP A 11 1.05 -3.75 -9.17
CA ASP A 11 2.21 -4.63 -9.05
C ASP A 11 2.77 -4.61 -7.62
N ILE A 12 3.54 -5.66 -7.30
CA ILE A 12 4.05 -5.87 -5.94
C ILE A 12 4.99 -4.73 -5.53
N ASP A 13 5.78 -4.19 -6.45
CA ASP A 13 6.77 -3.16 -6.17
C ASP A 13 6.09 -1.83 -5.81
N GLY A 14 5.08 -1.43 -6.58
CA GLY A 14 4.28 -0.24 -6.28
C GLY A 14 3.46 -0.39 -5.00
N TYR A 15 2.92 -1.57 -4.73
CA TYR A 15 2.19 -1.84 -3.49
C TYR A 15 3.09 -1.73 -2.26
N VAL A 16 4.28 -2.33 -2.28
CA VAL A 16 5.27 -2.25 -1.19
C VAL A 16 5.74 -0.81 -1.00
N ALA A 17 6.03 -0.09 -2.09
CA ALA A 17 6.45 1.31 -2.01
C ALA A 17 5.36 2.19 -1.39
N CYS A 18 4.08 1.97 -1.73
CA CYS A 18 2.96 2.69 -1.15
C CYS A 18 2.83 2.42 0.35
N LEU A 19 2.87 1.15 0.77
CA LEU A 19 2.81 0.79 2.18
C LEU A 19 4.00 1.34 2.97
N ARG A 20 5.19 1.34 2.37
CA ARG A 20 6.39 1.92 2.97
C ARG A 20 6.25 3.41 3.18
N ALA A 21 5.84 4.15 2.16
CA ALA A 21 5.60 5.58 2.29
C ALA A 21 4.55 5.92 3.38
N ALA A 22 3.50 5.11 3.51
CA ALA A 22 2.44 5.33 4.49
C ALA A 22 2.82 4.95 5.94
N HIS A 23 3.60 3.88 6.14
CA HIS A 23 3.80 3.27 7.47
C HIS A 23 5.23 3.32 8.01
N GLN A 24 6.24 3.67 7.20
CA GLN A 24 7.65 3.61 7.61
C GLN A 24 7.92 4.39 8.90
N ASN A 25 7.41 5.62 9.03
CA ASN A 25 7.64 6.44 10.22
C ASN A 25 7.04 5.81 11.49
N MET A 26 5.83 5.26 11.37
CA MET A 26 5.16 4.57 12.48
C MET A 26 5.93 3.32 12.90
N PHE A 27 6.37 2.50 11.94
CA PHE A 27 7.16 1.31 12.25
C PHE A 27 8.53 1.66 12.81
N THR A 28 9.18 2.70 12.30
CA THR A 28 10.48 3.16 12.79
C THR A 28 10.36 3.57 14.26
N HIS A 29 9.33 4.34 14.59
CA HIS A 29 9.07 4.77 15.96
C HIS A 29 8.77 3.58 16.90
N LYS A 30 8.08 2.54 16.41
CA LYS A 30 7.64 1.42 17.26
C LYS A 30 8.67 0.30 17.41
N PHE A 31 9.46 0.05 16.36
CA PHE A 31 10.30 -1.15 16.23
C PHE A 31 11.78 -0.86 15.91
N GLY A 32 12.16 0.42 15.80
CA GLY A 32 13.54 0.81 15.43
C GLY A 32 13.73 0.95 13.92
N ALA A 33 14.68 1.80 13.52
CA ALA A 33 14.98 2.08 12.11
C ALA A 33 15.69 0.90 11.43
N GLU A 34 16.44 0.12 12.21
CA GLU A 34 17.23 -1.03 11.77
C GLU A 34 16.38 -2.17 11.21
N THR A 35 15.09 -2.23 11.57
CA THR A 35 14.18 -3.31 11.16
C THR A 35 13.41 -3.00 9.87
N ILE A 36 13.46 -1.75 9.39
CA ILE A 36 12.55 -1.26 8.34
C ILE A 36 12.82 -1.93 6.99
N ASP A 37 14.09 -2.01 6.58
CA ASP A 37 14.44 -2.60 5.28
C ASP A 37 14.05 -4.07 5.22
N GLU A 38 14.41 -4.85 6.25
CA GLU A 38 14.04 -6.25 6.36
C GLU A 38 12.51 -6.44 6.37
N THR A 39 11.77 -5.59 7.10
CA THR A 39 10.31 -5.67 7.18
C THR A 39 9.65 -5.54 5.80
N PHE A 40 10.06 -4.55 5.01
CA PHE A 40 9.48 -4.33 3.69
C PHE A 40 9.98 -5.35 2.63
N ASP A 41 11.20 -5.88 2.78
CA ASP A 41 11.67 -7.00 1.97
C ASP A 41 10.90 -8.30 2.25
N LEU A 42 10.61 -8.58 3.52
CA LEU A 42 9.80 -9.72 3.92
C LEU A 42 8.37 -9.59 3.41
N LEU A 43 7.79 -8.38 3.51
CA LEU A 43 6.49 -8.07 2.92
C LEU A 43 6.51 -8.37 1.42
N LYS A 44 7.47 -7.83 0.67
CA LYS A 44 7.61 -8.08 -0.78
C LYS A 44 7.67 -9.56 -1.12
N LYS A 45 8.47 -10.34 -0.40
CA LYS A 45 8.56 -11.80 -0.57
C LYS A 45 7.21 -12.48 -0.32
N LYS A 46 6.50 -12.09 0.74
CA LYS A 46 5.17 -12.63 1.07
C LYS A 46 4.12 -12.26 0.03
N LEU A 47 4.15 -11.05 -0.52
CA LEU A 47 3.21 -10.63 -1.55
C LEU A 47 3.36 -11.41 -2.85
N ARG A 48 4.58 -11.84 -3.20
CA ARG A 48 4.83 -12.72 -4.36
C ARG A 48 4.13 -14.07 -4.26
N THR A 49 3.81 -14.53 -3.05
CA THR A 49 3.10 -15.80 -2.87
C THR A 49 1.58 -15.63 -2.93
N PHE A 50 1.05 -14.41 -2.94
CA PHE A 50 -0.40 -14.18 -3.01
C PHE A 50 -0.89 -14.16 -4.47
N PRO A 51 -1.92 -14.95 -4.80
CA PRO A 51 -2.48 -15.01 -6.15
C PRO A 51 -3.17 -13.70 -6.58
N VAL A 52 -3.44 -12.78 -5.64
CA VAL A 52 -4.02 -11.46 -5.91
C VAL A 52 -3.11 -10.59 -6.78
N PHE A 53 -1.79 -10.74 -6.65
CA PHE A 53 -0.81 -9.99 -7.44
C PHE A 53 -0.38 -10.71 -8.73
N ALA A 54 -0.84 -11.95 -8.94
CA ALA A 54 -0.60 -12.68 -10.19
C ALA A 54 -1.56 -12.26 -11.31
N ASN A 55 -2.73 -11.73 -10.95
CA ASN A 55 -3.71 -11.19 -11.88
C ASN A 55 -4.37 -9.96 -11.24
N PRO A 56 -4.20 -8.75 -11.81
CA PRO A 56 -4.81 -7.53 -11.29
C PRO A 56 -6.34 -7.60 -11.10
N SER A 57 -7.05 -8.47 -11.84
CA SER A 57 -8.49 -8.67 -11.66
C SER A 57 -8.87 -9.34 -10.34
N ASN A 58 -7.90 -9.89 -9.61
CA ASN A 58 -8.13 -10.50 -8.30
C ASN A 58 -8.12 -9.48 -7.16
N ASP A 59 -7.65 -8.25 -7.39
CA ASP A 59 -7.64 -7.21 -6.35
C ASP A 59 -9.07 -6.92 -5.88
N ARG A 60 -9.26 -6.98 -4.55
CA ARG A 60 -10.55 -6.72 -3.88
C ARG A 60 -10.49 -5.46 -3.01
N SER A 61 -9.49 -4.61 -3.21
CA SER A 61 -9.37 -3.34 -2.52
C SER A 61 -10.59 -2.47 -2.80
N VAL A 62 -11.26 -2.01 -1.74
CA VAL A 62 -12.44 -1.14 -1.84
C VAL A 62 -12.03 0.29 -1.48
N VAL A 63 -12.24 1.22 -2.40
CA VAL A 63 -12.09 2.65 -2.14
C VAL A 63 -13.47 3.26 -2.00
N VAL A 64 -13.76 3.81 -0.82
CA VAL A 64 -15.02 4.54 -0.56
C VAL A 64 -14.77 6.03 -0.76
N VAL A 65 -15.53 6.64 -1.65
CA VAL A 65 -15.50 8.09 -1.89
C VAL A 65 -16.77 8.70 -1.30
N ALA A 66 -16.61 9.59 -0.33
CA ALA A 66 -17.70 10.37 0.24
C ALA A 66 -17.55 11.85 -0.16
N ILE A 67 -18.59 12.40 -0.79
CA ILE A 67 -18.68 13.84 -1.09
C ILE A 67 -19.61 14.44 -0.05
N LEU A 68 -19.06 15.27 0.82
CA LEU A 68 -19.79 15.87 1.93
C LEU A 68 -20.09 17.34 1.61
N LYS A 69 -21.30 17.79 1.97
CA LYS A 69 -21.69 19.21 1.94
C LYS A 69 -21.99 19.64 3.38
N HIS A 70 -21.40 20.77 3.78
CA HIS A 70 -21.70 21.39 5.06
C HIS A 70 -23.17 21.83 5.10
N ASN A 71 -23.90 21.43 6.15
CA ASN A 71 -25.24 21.94 6.43
C ASN A 71 -25.10 23.06 7.47
N ASN A 72 -25.54 24.27 7.13
CA ASN A 72 -25.70 25.36 8.09
C ASN A 72 -26.99 25.08 8.89
N VAL A 73 -26.88 24.34 9.99
CA VAL A 73 -27.93 24.24 11.03
C VAL A 73 -27.56 25.16 12.17
#